data_AF-A0A7C0XKZ4-F1
#
_entry.id   AF-A0A7C0XKZ4-F1
#
_cell.length_a   1.000
_cell.length_b   1.000
_cell.length_c   1.000
_cell.angle_alpha   90.00
_cell.angle_beta   90.00
_cell.angle_gamma   90.00
#
_symmetry.space_group_name_H-M   'P 1'
#
loop_
_entity.id
_entity.type
_entity.pdbx_description
1 polymer ?
#
loop_
_entity_poly.entity_id
_entity_poly.type
_entity_poly.pdbx_seq_one_letter_code
_entity_poly.pdbx_strand_id
1 'polypeptide(L)'
;MSNSKRLLVVLLLAVIVVTPVNTALPQPRPSMRHMKSRAERIEKLRAIRIWKMTEYLNLTEEQSARFFPRLRKNEEKIKEKHREKQILLDEIDRLIKEKDGKLTEQDVRKYIGKLNQINQEIVKLKTSFIIESSDILTPEQQLKCMIFDDRFRNQMMRILSERELKVKEEEENP
;
A
#
# COMPACT_ATOMS: atom_id res chain seq x y z
N MET A 1 15.45 -36.75 -65.12
CA MET A 1 16.72 -36.89 -64.36
C MET A 1 17.25 -35.49 -64.09
N SER A 2 17.52 -35.02 -62.89
CA SER A 2 17.39 -35.61 -61.56
C SER A 2 17.14 -34.48 -60.56
N ASN A 3 16.27 -34.76 -59.60
CA ASN A 3 15.62 -33.87 -58.66
C ASN A 3 16.61 -33.25 -57.66
N SER A 4 17.07 -32.03 -57.92
CA SER A 4 17.98 -31.32 -56.99
C SER A 4 17.49 -29.92 -56.58
N LYS A 5 16.21 -29.59 -56.80
CA LYS A 5 15.64 -28.28 -56.43
C LYS A 5 14.28 -28.32 -55.71
N ARG A 6 13.91 -29.47 -55.11
CA ARG A 6 12.66 -29.58 -54.32
C ARG A 6 12.84 -30.26 -52.95
N LEU A 7 14.06 -30.34 -52.44
CA LEU A 7 14.34 -30.97 -51.13
C LEU A 7 14.91 -30.00 -50.09
N LEU A 8 14.80 -28.68 -50.31
CA LEU A 8 15.32 -27.66 -49.39
C LEU A 8 14.25 -26.68 -48.87
N VAL A 9 12.96 -26.95 -49.13
CA VAL A 9 11.86 -26.01 -48.78
C VAL A 9 10.79 -26.64 -47.88
N VAL A 10 10.90 -27.92 -47.47
CA VAL A 10 9.83 -28.58 -46.68
C VAL A 10 10.35 -29.34 -45.45
N LEU A 11 11.46 -28.93 -44.85
CA LEU A 11 11.84 -29.42 -43.52
C LEU A 11 11.26 -28.51 -42.44
N LEU A 12 9.96 -28.72 -42.24
CA LEU A 12 9.23 -28.70 -40.98
C LEU A 12 9.59 -27.56 -40.02
N LEU A 13 8.80 -26.50 -40.15
CA LEU A 13 8.24 -25.73 -39.04
C LEU A 13 8.11 -26.58 -37.77
N ALA A 14 9.11 -26.50 -36.89
CA ALA A 14 8.89 -26.76 -35.48
C ALA A 14 7.99 -25.62 -34.97
N VAL A 15 6.69 -25.79 -35.14
CA VAL A 15 5.70 -25.10 -34.31
C VAL A 15 5.94 -25.61 -32.90
N ILE A 16 6.85 -24.95 -32.18
CA ILE A 16 6.88 -25.03 -30.73
C ILE A 16 5.57 -24.38 -30.31
N VAL A 17 4.56 -25.23 -30.09
CA VAL A 17 3.41 -24.86 -29.29
C VAL A 17 3.96 -24.57 -27.91
N VAL A 18 4.41 -23.34 -27.69
CA VAL A 18 4.64 -22.82 -26.35
C VAL A 18 3.24 -22.68 -25.76
N THR A 19 2.74 -23.77 -25.21
CA THR A 19 1.69 -23.67 -24.19
C THR A 19 2.25 -22.73 -23.13
N PRO A 20 1.61 -21.60 -22.80
CA PRO A 20 2.01 -20.85 -21.63
C PRO A 20 1.75 -21.77 -20.44
N VAL A 21 2.79 -22.45 -19.97
CA VAL A 21 2.80 -22.97 -18.62
C VAL A 21 2.70 -21.73 -17.77
N ASN A 22 1.54 -21.56 -17.14
CA ASN A 22 1.25 -20.49 -16.19
C ASN A 22 2.16 -20.71 -14.96
N THR A 23 3.46 -20.53 -15.11
CA THR A 23 4.41 -20.48 -14.01
C THR A 23 4.31 -19.08 -13.43
N ALA A 24 3.24 -18.83 -12.68
CA ALA A 24 3.29 -17.85 -11.62
C ALA A 24 4.35 -18.35 -10.64
N LEU A 25 5.62 -17.99 -10.88
CA LEU A 25 6.69 -18.25 -9.94
C LEU A 25 6.29 -17.57 -8.62
N PRO A 26 6.21 -18.31 -7.51
CA PRO A 26 5.89 -17.69 -6.23
C PRO A 26 6.91 -16.60 -5.95
N GLN A 27 6.45 -15.35 -5.82
CA GLN A 27 7.36 -14.27 -5.46
C GLN A 27 7.96 -14.55 -4.08
N PRO A 28 9.28 -14.34 -3.88
CA PRO A 28 9.93 -14.62 -2.61
C PRO A 28 9.27 -13.81 -1.48
N ARG A 29 8.81 -14.52 -0.43
CA ARG A 29 8.15 -13.90 0.73
C ARG A 29 9.15 -13.01 1.49
N PRO A 30 8.80 -11.74 1.81
CA PRO A 30 9.72 -10.85 2.51
C PRO A 30 10.09 -11.37 3.92
N SER A 31 11.33 -11.80 4.13
CA SER A 31 11.84 -12.28 5.43
C SER A 31 12.22 -11.15 6.35
N MET A 32 11.80 -11.22 7.62
CA MET A 32 11.72 -10.15 8.60
C MET A 32 12.89 -10.09 9.61
N ARG A 33 13.96 -10.90 9.43
CA ARG A 33 14.90 -11.30 10.51
C ARG A 33 16.10 -10.37 10.79
N HIS A 34 16.42 -9.40 9.93
CA HIS A 34 17.48 -8.41 10.17
C HIS A 34 17.06 -7.04 9.59
N MET A 35 16.93 -5.99 10.41
CA MET A 35 16.61 -4.63 9.96
C MET A 35 17.55 -3.65 10.67
N LYS A 36 18.44 -2.99 9.94
CA LYS A 36 19.43 -2.06 10.54
C LYS A 36 18.97 -0.60 10.48
N SER A 37 18.17 -0.20 9.48
CA SER A 37 17.73 1.19 9.31
C SER A 37 16.20 1.37 9.27
N ARG A 38 15.70 2.56 9.68
CA ARG A 38 14.26 2.91 9.58
C ARG A 38 13.74 2.86 8.14
N ALA A 39 14.58 3.24 7.17
CA ALA A 39 14.24 3.19 5.75
C ALA A 39 14.03 1.75 5.26
N GLU A 40 14.95 0.83 5.59
CA GLU A 40 14.77 -0.60 5.33
C GLU A 40 13.50 -1.15 5.97
N ARG A 41 13.17 -0.67 7.18
CA ARG A 41 11.94 -1.09 7.84
C ARG A 41 10.69 -0.72 7.05
N ILE A 42 10.61 0.54 6.62
CA ILE A 42 9.48 1.05 5.84
C ILE A 42 9.35 0.29 4.51
N GLU A 43 10.46 0.07 3.80
CA GLU A 43 10.43 -0.60 2.51
C GLU A 43 9.95 -2.04 2.62
N LYS A 44 10.41 -2.74 3.65
CA LYS A 44 9.98 -4.11 3.93
C LYS A 44 8.50 -4.21 4.31
N LEU A 45 8.01 -3.28 5.13
CA LEU A 45 6.59 -3.22 5.48
C LEU A 45 5.73 -2.97 4.25
N ARG A 46 6.21 -2.12 3.33
CA ARG A 46 5.57 -1.90 2.04
C ARG A 46 5.53 -3.18 1.20
N ALA A 47 6.64 -3.92 1.09
CA ALA A 47 6.68 -5.18 0.37
C ALA A 47 5.72 -6.23 0.95
N ILE A 48 5.67 -6.36 2.29
CA ILE A 48 4.73 -7.26 2.99
C ILE A 48 3.28 -6.85 2.69
N ARG A 49 2.98 -5.55 2.71
CA ARG A 49 1.64 -5.04 2.40
C ARG A 49 1.23 -5.38 0.97
N ILE A 50 2.10 -5.12 0.00
CA ILE A 50 1.85 -5.44 -1.41
C ILE A 50 1.55 -6.94 -1.55
N TRP A 51 2.41 -7.81 -1.01
CA TRP A 51 2.21 -9.26 -1.07
C TRP A 51 0.88 -9.69 -0.43
N LYS A 52 0.58 -9.21 0.78
CA LYS A 52 -0.67 -9.56 1.47
C LYS A 52 -1.91 -9.04 0.79
N MET A 53 -1.83 -7.85 0.19
CA MET A 53 -2.94 -7.27 -0.56
C MET A 53 -3.17 -8.07 -1.85
N THR A 54 -2.11 -8.43 -2.59
CA THR A 54 -2.20 -9.30 -3.77
C THR A 54 -2.83 -10.64 -3.44
N GLU A 55 -2.42 -11.30 -2.35
CA GLU A 55 -3.00 -12.58 -1.91
C GLU A 55 -4.47 -12.43 -1.50
N TYR A 56 -4.79 -11.44 -0.65
CA TYR A 56 -6.15 -11.31 -0.09
C TYR A 56 -7.19 -10.87 -1.13
N LEU A 57 -6.81 -9.96 -2.03
CA LEU A 57 -7.66 -9.51 -3.13
C LEU A 57 -7.64 -10.49 -4.31
N ASN A 58 -6.72 -11.47 -4.31
CA ASN A 58 -6.50 -12.37 -5.45
C ASN A 58 -6.28 -11.59 -6.76
N LEU A 59 -5.35 -10.62 -6.73
CA LEU A 59 -5.08 -9.76 -7.90
C LEU A 59 -4.33 -10.54 -8.97
N THR A 60 -4.74 -10.38 -10.23
CA THR A 60 -3.93 -10.85 -11.36
C THR A 60 -2.69 -9.96 -11.54
N GLU A 61 -1.72 -10.43 -12.32
CA GLU A 61 -0.52 -9.62 -12.65
C GLU A 61 -0.90 -8.33 -13.37
N GLU A 62 -1.85 -8.40 -14.32
CA GLU A 62 -2.35 -7.25 -15.06
C GLU A 62 -3.06 -6.25 -14.14
N GLN A 63 -3.93 -6.73 -13.24
CA GLN A 63 -4.57 -5.89 -12.24
C GLN A 63 -3.52 -5.24 -11.33
N SER A 64 -2.54 -6.00 -10.84
CA SER A 64 -1.48 -5.51 -9.95
C SER A 64 -0.66 -4.40 -10.60
N ALA A 65 -0.29 -4.56 -11.87
CA ALA A 65 0.48 -3.59 -12.64
C ALA A 65 -0.24 -2.23 -12.77
N ARG A 66 -1.57 -2.23 -12.83
CA ARG A 66 -2.40 -1.01 -12.89
C ARG A 66 -2.78 -0.46 -11.51
N PHE A 67 -3.09 -1.35 -10.57
CA PHE A 67 -3.63 -1.02 -9.26
C PHE A 67 -2.60 -0.34 -8.34
N PHE A 68 -1.41 -0.92 -8.15
CA PHE A 68 -0.43 -0.40 -7.19
C PHE A 68 0.10 1.01 -7.52
N PRO A 69 0.34 1.38 -8.80
CA PRO A 69 0.64 2.77 -9.14
C PRO A 69 -0.46 3.75 -8.73
N ARG A 70 -1.74 3.38 -8.91
CA ARG A 70 -2.87 4.22 -8.52
C ARG A 70 -3.03 4.31 -7.00
N LEU A 71 -2.82 3.19 -6.30
CA LEU A 71 -2.80 3.13 -4.85
C LEU A 71 -1.73 4.08 -4.28
N ARG A 72 -0.49 4.02 -4.79
CA ARG A 72 0.60 4.92 -4.35
C ARG A 72 0.24 6.39 -4.52
N LYS A 73 -0.31 6.78 -5.66
CA LYS A 73 -0.76 8.17 -5.90
C LYS A 73 -1.83 8.60 -4.90
N ASN A 74 -2.76 7.72 -4.53
CA ASN A 74 -3.77 8.05 -3.52
C ASN A 74 -3.15 8.15 -2.12
N GLU A 75 -2.22 7.27 -1.78
CA GLU A 75 -1.50 7.30 -0.50
C GLU A 75 -0.67 8.56 -0.33
N GLU A 76 -0.06 9.08 -1.40
CA GLU A 76 0.64 10.37 -1.39
C GLU A 76 -0.31 11.52 -1.06
N LYS A 77 -1.51 11.54 -1.66
CA LYS A 77 -2.55 12.54 -1.34
C LYS A 77 -2.99 12.45 0.12
N ILE A 78 -3.23 11.24 0.62
CA ILE A 78 -3.61 11.02 2.03
C ILE A 78 -2.48 11.44 2.97
N LYS A 79 -1.22 11.15 2.61
CA LYS A 79 -0.04 11.56 3.37
C LYS A 79 0.06 13.08 3.45
N GLU A 80 -0.23 13.79 2.37
CA GLU A 80 -0.24 15.25 2.37
C GLU A 80 -1.32 15.80 3.30
N LYS A 81 -2.53 15.26 3.24
CA LYS A 81 -3.60 15.63 4.20
C LYS A 81 -3.23 15.34 5.65
N HIS A 82 -2.51 14.25 5.91
CA HIS A 82 -1.97 13.99 7.24
C HIS A 82 -0.92 15.01 7.67
N ARG A 83 -0.06 15.51 6.76
CA ARG A 83 0.89 16.58 7.06
C ARG A 83 0.18 17.89 7.37
N GLU A 84 -0.80 18.29 6.55
CA GLU A 84 -1.65 19.46 6.82
C GLU A 84 -2.30 19.37 8.20
N LYS A 85 -2.78 18.18 8.58
CA LYS A 85 -3.34 17.93 9.90
C LYS A 85 -2.31 18.15 11.02
N GLN A 86 -1.09 17.64 10.87
CA GLN A 86 -0.03 17.81 11.88
C GLN A 86 0.35 19.28 12.03
N ILE A 87 0.55 20.00 10.92
CA ILE A 87 0.83 21.44 10.94
C ILE A 87 -0.26 22.22 11.69
N LEU A 88 -1.53 21.87 11.47
CA LEU A 88 -2.66 22.49 12.16
C LEU A 88 -2.64 22.20 13.67
N LEU A 89 -2.31 20.96 14.07
CA LEU A 89 -2.20 20.60 15.48
C LEU A 89 -1.03 21.31 16.17
N ASP A 90 0.11 21.45 15.49
CA ASP A 90 1.27 22.20 15.98
C ASP A 90 0.97 23.72 16.07
N GLU A 91 0.12 24.24 15.19
CA GLU A 91 -0.40 25.62 15.29
C GLU A 91 -1.29 25.79 16.53
N ILE A 92 -2.19 24.83 16.80
CA ILE A 92 -3.07 24.83 17.97
C ILE A 92 -2.25 24.76 19.26
N ASP A 93 -1.25 23.88 19.34
CA ASP A 93 -0.39 23.74 20.52
C ASP A 93 0.39 25.03 20.81
N ARG A 94 0.94 25.68 19.76
CA ARG A 94 1.58 27.00 19.90
C ARG A 94 0.62 28.07 20.38
N LEU A 95 -0.58 28.14 19.79
CA LEU A 95 -1.61 29.10 20.18
C LEU A 95 -2.00 28.99 21.66
N ILE A 96 -2.13 27.75 22.17
CA ILE A 96 -2.42 27.48 23.59
C ILE A 96 -1.31 28.03 24.48
N LYS A 97 -0.04 27.78 24.10
CA LYS A 97 1.15 28.24 24.85
C LYS A 97 1.32 29.76 24.81
N GLU A 98 1.11 30.39 23.65
CA GLU A 98 1.30 31.84 23.46
C GLU A 98 0.21 32.68 24.09
N LYS A 99 -1.06 32.25 24.02
CA LYS A 99 -2.19 32.98 24.60
C LYS A 99 -2.42 32.67 26.09
N ASP A 100 -1.55 31.88 26.71
CA ASP A 100 -1.72 31.40 28.10
C ASP A 100 -3.13 30.83 28.33
N GLY A 101 -3.60 30.01 27.38
CA GLY A 101 -4.94 29.42 27.42
C GLY A 101 -6.13 30.37 27.17
N LYS A 102 -5.92 31.66 26.88
CA LYS A 102 -6.99 32.64 26.56
C LYS A 102 -7.50 32.49 25.12
N LEU A 103 -8.14 31.35 24.85
CA LEU A 103 -8.78 31.06 23.56
C LEU A 103 -10.20 31.62 23.51
N THR A 104 -10.59 32.16 22.36
CA THR A 104 -11.98 32.55 22.11
C THR A 104 -12.78 31.38 21.55
N GLU A 105 -14.10 31.40 21.69
CA GLU A 105 -14.94 30.41 21.02
C GLU A 105 -14.80 30.45 19.49
N GLN A 106 -14.51 31.63 18.92
CA GLN A 106 -14.28 31.78 17.49
C GLN A 106 -13.00 31.05 17.06
N ASP A 107 -11.93 31.11 17.86
CA ASP A 107 -10.71 30.34 17.63
C ASP A 107 -11.03 28.84 17.63
N VAL A 108 -11.77 28.36 18.64
CA VAL A 108 -12.17 26.94 18.75
C VAL A 108 -12.96 26.50 17.51
N ARG A 109 -14.00 27.25 17.12
CA ARG A 109 -14.83 26.93 15.93
C ARG A 109 -13.99 26.89 14.65
N LYS A 110 -13.05 27.82 14.48
CA LYS A 110 -12.13 27.86 13.33
C LYS A 110 -11.28 26.59 13.24
N TYR A 111 -10.61 26.20 14.33
CA TYR A 111 -9.69 25.05 14.33
C TYR A 111 -10.43 23.71 14.21
N ILE A 112 -11.58 23.55 14.89
CA ILE A 112 -12.43 22.37 14.73
C ILE A 112 -12.92 22.25 13.28
N GLY A 113 -13.37 23.36 12.67
CA GLY A 113 -13.82 23.38 11.28
C GLY A 113 -12.72 22.92 10.30
N LYS A 114 -11.51 23.48 10.43
CA LYS A 114 -10.35 23.08 9.63
C LYS A 114 -10.00 21.60 9.82
N LEU A 115 -9.97 21.12 11.06
CA LEU A 115 -9.64 19.73 11.36
C LEU A 115 -10.68 18.77 10.77
N ASN A 116 -11.96 19.11 10.89
CA ASN A 116 -13.05 18.33 10.32
C ASN A 116 -12.95 18.26 8.78
N GLN A 117 -12.67 19.39 8.11
CA GLN A 117 -12.48 19.42 6.66
C GLN A 117 -11.36 18.48 6.22
N ILE A 118 -10.18 18.52 6.88
CA ILE A 118 -9.05 17.63 6.55
C ILE A 118 -9.47 16.15 6.73
N ASN A 119 -10.18 15.82 7.81
CA ASN A 119 -10.65 14.46 8.05
C ASN A 119 -11.65 14.00 6.97
N GLN A 120 -12.59 14.85 6.56
CA GLN A 120 -13.52 14.57 5.47
C GLN A 120 -12.80 14.33 4.14
N GLU A 121 -11.79 15.14 3.83
CA GLU A 121 -10.98 14.97 2.62
C GLU A 121 -10.21 13.65 2.63
N ILE A 122 -9.67 13.21 3.78
CA ILE A 122 -9.02 11.89 3.91
C ILE A 122 -10.03 10.76 3.65
N VAL A 123 -11.22 10.83 4.25
CA VAL A 123 -12.27 9.82 4.04
C VAL A 123 -12.72 9.79 2.57
N LYS A 124 -12.86 10.96 1.94
CA LYS A 124 -13.19 11.08 0.52
C LYS A 124 -12.11 10.45 -0.36
N LEU A 125 -10.82 10.74 -0.13
CA LEU A 125 -9.72 10.13 -0.88
C LEU A 125 -9.70 8.60 -0.77
N LYS A 126 -9.99 8.05 0.42
CA LYS A 126 -10.09 6.59 0.61
C LYS A 126 -11.26 5.99 -0.16
N THR A 127 -12.45 6.56 0.00
CA THR A 127 -13.69 6.03 -0.60
C THR A 127 -13.71 6.20 -2.12
N SER A 128 -13.33 7.37 -2.63
CA SER A 128 -13.23 7.64 -4.07
C SER A 128 -12.21 6.70 -4.74
N PHE A 129 -11.06 6.45 -4.13
CA PHE A 129 -10.10 5.49 -4.69
C PHE A 129 -10.70 4.09 -4.90
N ILE A 130 -11.44 3.59 -3.91
CA ILE A 130 -12.10 2.28 -4.03
C ILE A 130 -13.13 2.33 -5.16
N ILE A 131 -14.04 3.31 -5.15
CA ILE A 131 -15.10 3.44 -6.18
C ILE A 131 -14.48 3.53 -7.58
N GLU A 132 -13.53 4.43 -7.76
CA GLU A 132 -12.94 4.68 -9.07
C GLU A 132 -12.01 3.56 -9.55
N SER A 133 -11.67 2.58 -8.70
CA SER A 133 -10.88 1.40 -9.07
C SER A 133 -11.70 0.31 -9.76
N SER A 134 -13.00 0.54 -10.03
CA SER A 134 -13.90 -0.43 -10.69
C SER A 134 -13.48 -0.81 -12.11
N ASP A 135 -12.59 -0.03 -12.74
CA ASP A 135 -11.98 -0.34 -14.04
C ASP A 135 -10.79 -1.32 -13.93
N ILE A 136 -10.39 -1.67 -12.70
CA ILE A 136 -9.27 -2.57 -12.40
C ILE A 136 -9.76 -3.72 -11.51
N LEU A 137 -10.53 -3.43 -10.47
CA LEU A 137 -10.99 -4.39 -9.46
C LEU A 137 -12.44 -4.80 -9.69
N THR A 138 -12.75 -6.08 -9.43
CA THR A 138 -14.14 -6.54 -9.34
C THR A 138 -14.83 -5.98 -8.08
N PRO A 139 -16.17 -5.98 -8.01
CA PRO A 139 -16.90 -5.54 -6.83
C PRO A 139 -16.46 -6.27 -5.53
N GLU A 140 -16.20 -7.58 -5.61
CA GLU A 140 -15.69 -8.34 -4.47
C GLU A 140 -14.30 -7.85 -4.03
N GLN A 141 -13.41 -7.60 -5.00
CA GLN A 141 -12.06 -7.10 -4.74
C GLN A 141 -12.07 -5.69 -4.15
N GLN A 142 -13.00 -4.81 -4.56
CA GLN A 142 -13.17 -3.48 -3.97
C GLN A 142 -13.55 -3.58 -2.48
N LEU A 143 -14.48 -4.46 -2.13
CA LEU A 143 -14.87 -4.68 -0.72
C LEU A 143 -13.74 -5.32 0.09
N LYS A 144 -13.02 -6.30 -0.48
CA LYS A 144 -11.81 -6.87 0.13
C LYS A 144 -10.74 -5.81 0.35
N CYS A 145 -10.54 -4.88 -0.60
CA CYS A 145 -9.62 -3.77 -0.44
C CYS A 145 -10.00 -2.87 0.73
N MET A 146 -11.30 -2.55 0.88
CA MET A 146 -11.81 -1.77 2.01
C MET A 146 -11.56 -2.47 3.36
N ILE A 147 -11.82 -3.78 3.44
CA ILE A 147 -11.55 -4.58 4.64
C ILE A 147 -10.04 -4.64 4.94
N PHE A 148 -9.22 -4.81 3.91
CA PHE A 148 -7.78 -4.90 4.04
C PHE A 148 -7.20 -3.62 4.63
N ASP A 149 -7.56 -2.45 4.09
CA ASP A 149 -7.02 -1.18 4.57
C ASP A 149 -7.38 -0.88 6.04
N ASP A 150 -8.55 -1.32 6.50
CA ASP A 150 -8.96 -1.20 7.90
C ASP A 150 -8.19 -2.17 8.82
N ARG A 151 -8.15 -3.45 8.46
CA ARG A 151 -7.59 -4.52 9.31
C ARG A 151 -6.07 -4.59 9.28
N PHE A 152 -5.46 -4.37 8.12
CA PHE A 152 -4.02 -4.49 7.94
C PHE A 152 -3.26 -3.49 8.82
N ARG A 153 -3.77 -2.27 8.98
CA ARG A 153 -3.14 -1.26 9.83
C ARG A 153 -3.01 -1.75 11.28
N ASN A 154 -4.08 -2.33 11.82
CA ASN A 154 -4.11 -2.84 13.19
C ASN A 154 -3.19 -4.05 13.37
N GLN A 155 -3.19 -4.96 12.39
CA GLN A 155 -2.34 -6.15 12.41
C GLN A 155 -0.85 -5.82 12.30
N MET A 156 -0.49 -4.83 11.47
CA MET A 156 0.92 -4.40 11.31
C MET A 156 1.46 -3.68 12.54
N MET A 157 0.66 -2.83 13.19
CA MET A 157 1.06 -2.20 14.46
C MET A 157 1.36 -3.27 15.51
N ARG A 158 0.56 -4.34 15.57
CA ARG A 158 0.78 -5.46 16.49
C ARG A 158 2.07 -6.22 16.19
N ILE A 159 2.35 -6.53 14.92
CA ILE A 159 3.57 -7.23 14.51
C ILE A 159 4.83 -6.40 14.82
N LEU A 160 4.76 -5.07 14.65
CA LEU A 160 5.87 -4.17 15.00
C LEU A 160 6.07 -4.09 16.51
N SER A 161 5.00 -3.92 17.28
CA SER A 161 5.08 -3.82 18.74
C SER A 161 5.56 -5.11 19.41
N GLU A 162 5.07 -6.27 18.99
CA GLU A 162 5.48 -7.58 19.55
C GLU A 162 6.97 -7.87 19.33
N ARG A 163 7.57 -7.32 18.27
CA ARG A 163 8.99 -7.48 17.98
C ARG A 163 9.88 -6.50 18.73
N GLU A 164 9.44 -5.26 18.88
CA GLU A 164 10.15 -4.29 19.73
C GLU A 164 10.20 -4.74 21.19
N LEU A 165 9.20 -5.47 21.67
CA LEU A 165 9.19 -6.08 22.99
C LEU A 165 10.18 -7.26 23.09
N LYS A 166 10.17 -8.19 22.12
CA LYS A 166 11.10 -9.34 22.13
C LYS A 166 12.57 -8.95 22.00
N VAL A 167 12.89 -7.92 21.22
CA VAL A 167 14.26 -7.40 21.11
C VAL A 167 14.74 -6.81 22.43
N LYS A 168 13.87 -6.14 23.20
CA LYS A 168 14.22 -5.62 24.53
C LYS A 168 14.42 -6.72 25.57
N GLU A 169 13.58 -7.75 25.55
CA GLU A 169 13.71 -8.92 26.45
C GLU A 169 15.01 -9.70 26.19
N GLU A 170 15.44 -9.83 24.93
CA GLU A 170 16.71 -10.46 24.55
C GLU A 170 17.94 -9.58 24.87
N GLU A 171 17.79 -8.24 24.92
CA GLU A 171 18.87 -7.31 25.32
C GLU A 171 19.02 -7.16 26.85
N GLU A 172 17.95 -7.32 27.63
CA GLU A 172 17.97 -7.25 29.09
C GLU A 172 18.34 -8.57 29.78
N ASN A 173 18.31 -9.70 29.06
CA ASN A 173 18.65 -11.01 29.61
C ASN A 173 19.58 -11.80 28.67
N PRO A 174 20.89 -11.42 28.61
CA PRO A 174 21.87 -12.00 27.69
C PRO A 174 22.23 -13.47 27.99
#